data_AF-A0A6V7X858-F1
#
_entry.id   AF-A0A6V7X858-F1
#
_cell.length_a   1.000
_cell.length_b   1.000
_cell.length_c   1.000
_cell.angle_alpha   90.00
_cell.angle_beta   90.00
_cell.angle_gamma   90.00
#
_symmetry.space_group_name_H-M   'P 1'
#
loop_
_entity.id
_entity.type
_entity.pdbx_description
1 polymer ?
#
loop_
_entity_poly.entity_id
_entity_poly.type
_entity_poly.pdbx_seq_one_letter_code
_entity_poly.pdbx_strand_id
1 'polypeptide(L)'
;MPLGGPGFIPFLMVEIHYNNPALLSGYTDSSGLKITFTKHLRPFDAGIMELGLIYSDANSIPPMQKAWPLTGYCPNECTEKLPSNGIYILLHNFMPT
;
A
#
# COMPACT_ATOMS: atom_id res chain seq x y z
N MET A 1 -1.38 14.17 2.17
CA MET A 1 -0.21 13.45 2.66
C MET A 1 0.94 14.43 2.77
N PRO A 2 1.50 14.62 3.97
CA PRO A 2 2.70 15.44 4.17
C PRO A 2 3.94 14.74 3.57
N LEU A 3 4.85 15.51 2.99
CA LEU A 3 6.10 15.03 2.38
C LEU A 3 7.24 16.03 2.68
N GLY A 4 8.38 15.54 3.16
CA GLY A 4 9.55 16.35 3.48
C GLY A 4 9.42 17.17 4.77
N GLY A 5 10.40 18.03 5.04
CA GLY A 5 10.50 18.87 6.24
C GLY A 5 11.62 18.44 7.21
N PRO A 6 11.92 19.24 8.25
CA PRO A 6 12.90 18.87 9.26
C PRO A 6 12.54 17.53 9.92
N GLY A 7 13.49 16.58 9.96
CA GLY A 7 13.25 15.24 10.54
C GLY A 7 12.61 14.22 9.61
N PHE A 8 12.32 14.58 8.35
CA PHE A 8 11.78 13.67 7.33
C PHE A 8 12.84 13.17 6.34
N ILE A 9 12.60 11.99 5.75
CA ILE A 9 13.48 11.38 4.74
C ILE A 9 13.34 12.16 3.41
N PRO A 10 14.43 12.64 2.80
CA PRO A 10 14.38 13.49 1.60
C PRO A 10 14.36 12.72 0.27
N PHE A 11 14.19 11.39 0.31
CA PHE A 11 14.23 10.52 -0.86
C PHE A 11 12.90 9.82 -1.08
N LEU A 12 12.55 9.62 -2.34
CA LEU A 12 11.43 8.78 -2.75
C LEU A 12 11.97 7.52 -3.41
N MET A 13 11.44 6.37 -2.99
CA MET A 13 11.69 5.09 -3.63
C MET A 13 10.49 4.76 -4.53
N VAL A 14 10.75 4.46 -5.80
CA VAL A 14 9.72 4.03 -6.75
C VAL A 14 9.99 2.57 -7.09
N GLU A 15 9.02 1.72 -6.81
CA GLU A 15 9.02 0.32 -7.20
C GLU A 15 8.09 0.13 -8.40
N ILE A 16 8.59 -0.50 -9.47
CA ILE A 16 7.83 -0.76 -10.70
C ILE A 16 7.90 -2.27 -10.97
N HIS A 17 6.73 -2.91 -11.02
CA HIS A 17 6.60 -4.34 -11.29
C HIS A 17 6.35 -4.59 -12.80
N TYR A 18 7.30 -5.26 -13.47
CA TYR A 18 7.17 -5.64 -14.88
C TYR A 18 6.76 -7.10 -15.04
N ASN A 19 5.61 -7.34 -15.66
CA ASN A 19 5.22 -8.69 -16.10
C ASN A 19 5.57 -8.88 -17.59
N ASN A 20 6.63 -9.64 -17.90
CA ASN A 20 7.15 -9.83 -19.27
C ASN A 20 7.08 -11.30 -19.74
N PRO A 21 5.88 -11.89 -19.92
CA PRO A 21 5.73 -13.31 -20.29
C PRO A 21 6.24 -13.63 -21.70
N ALA A 22 6.23 -12.65 -22.61
CA ALA A 22 6.69 -12.80 -24.00
C ALA A 22 8.22 -12.63 -24.16
N LEU A 23 8.96 -12.43 -23.06
CA LEU A 23 10.41 -12.26 -23.03
C LEU A 23 10.90 -11.18 -24.02
N LEU A 24 10.15 -10.09 -24.11
CA LEU A 24 10.46 -8.98 -24.98
C LEU A 24 11.78 -8.33 -24.54
N SER A 25 12.62 -7.98 -25.51
CA SER A 25 13.93 -7.36 -25.29
C SER A 25 14.12 -6.12 -26.17
N GLY A 26 15.07 -5.26 -25.80
CA GLY A 26 15.35 -4.02 -26.53
C GLY A 26 14.37 -2.87 -26.26
N TYR A 27 13.49 -3.00 -25.27
CA TYR A 27 12.55 -1.95 -24.88
C TYR A 27 13.20 -0.98 -23.89
N THR A 28 13.02 0.31 -24.14
CA THR A 28 13.31 1.36 -23.16
C THR A 28 12.00 1.77 -22.53
N ASP A 29 11.87 1.56 -21.22
CA ASP A 29 10.73 2.03 -20.44
C ASP A 29 11.09 3.32 -19.70
N SER A 30 10.15 4.25 -19.66
CA SER A 30 10.25 5.51 -18.92
C SER A 30 9.03 5.71 -18.01
N SER A 31 8.51 4.61 -17.46
CA SER A 31 7.39 4.64 -16.53
C SER A 31 7.80 5.32 -15.23
N GLY A 32 6.82 5.93 -14.56
CA GLY A 32 7.05 6.64 -13.31
C GLY A 32 5.79 7.29 -12.76
N LEU A 33 5.98 8.19 -11.79
CA LEU A 33 4.90 8.86 -11.09
C LEU A 33 5.02 10.38 -11.25
N LYS A 34 3.90 11.05 -11.50
CA LYS A 34 3.82 12.52 -11.43
C LYS A 34 3.14 12.93 -10.13
N ILE A 35 3.89 13.55 -9.23
CA ILE A 35 3.39 14.01 -7.93
C ILE A 35 3.03 15.49 -8.01
N THR A 36 1.78 15.82 -7.66
CA THR A 36 1.33 17.22 -7.53
C THR A 36 1.24 17.58 -6.05
N PHE A 37 1.92 18.64 -5.64
CA PHE A 37 1.99 19.05 -4.24
C PHE A 37 1.73 20.56 -4.07
N THR A 38 1.46 20.99 -2.84
CA THR A 38 1.30 22.39 -2.44
C THR A 38 2.14 22.66 -1.20
N LYS A 39 2.60 23.91 -1.04
CA LYS A 39 3.30 24.37 0.17
C LYS A 39 2.33 24.69 1.32
N HIS A 40 1.03 24.82 1.03
CA HIS A 40 0.02 25.16 2.04
C HIS A 40 -0.51 23.89 2.70
N LEU A 41 -0.36 23.80 4.02
CA LEU A 41 -0.90 22.70 4.81
C LEU A 41 -2.43 22.72 4.76
N ARG A 42 -3.01 21.52 4.72
CA ARG A 42 -4.45 21.30 4.82
C ARG A 42 -4.83 21.05 6.29
N PRO A 43 -6.12 21.18 6.67
CA PRO A 43 -6.53 20.99 8.06
C PRO A 43 -6.27 19.58 8.63
N PHE A 44 -6.19 18.57 7.77
CA PHE A 44 -5.98 17.19 8.16
C PHE A 44 -4.89 16.54 7.32
N ASP A 45 -4.06 15.74 7.97
CA ASP A 45 -3.10 14.88 7.31
C ASP A 45 -3.75 13.58 6.84
N ALA A 46 -3.43 13.18 5.61
CA ALA A 46 -3.84 11.90 5.05
C ALA A 46 -2.67 10.93 5.07
N GLY A 47 -2.93 9.70 5.49
CA GLY A 47 -2.01 8.56 5.44
C GLY A 47 -2.56 7.43 4.56
N ILE A 48 -1.72 6.43 4.31
CA ILE A 48 -2.10 5.17 3.68
C ILE A 48 -1.88 4.07 4.71
N MET A 49 -2.83 3.15 4.80
CA MET A 49 -2.75 1.98 5.68
C MET A 49 -3.00 0.75 4.82
N GLU A 50 -2.09 -0.21 4.90
CA GLU A 50 -2.26 -1.54 4.31
C GLU A 50 -2.78 -2.49 5.39
N LEU A 51 -3.85 -3.21 5.09
CA LEU A 51 -4.45 -4.22 5.97
C LEU A 51 -4.63 -5.50 5.18
N GLY A 52 -4.23 -6.63 5.76
CA GLY A 52 -4.34 -7.92 5.09
C GLY A 52 -3.38 -8.95 5.65
N LEU A 53 -2.98 -9.87 4.79
CA LEU A 53 -2.04 -10.93 5.08
C LEU A 53 -0.63 -10.52 4.68
N ILE A 54 0.35 -10.93 5.47
CA ILE A 54 1.75 -10.80 5.09
C ILE A 54 2.08 -11.72 3.90
N TYR A 55 3.01 -11.31 3.05
CA TYR A 55 3.54 -12.15 1.98
C TYR A 55 4.41 -13.26 2.55
N SER A 56 3.81 -14.42 2.80
CA SER A 56 4.46 -15.58 3.42
C SER A 56 3.84 -16.89 2.94
N ASP A 57 4.68 -17.92 2.82
CA ASP A 57 4.27 -19.29 2.47
C ASP A 57 3.29 -19.87 3.50
N ALA A 58 3.23 -19.31 4.72
CA ALA A 58 2.23 -19.66 5.73
C ALA A 58 0.79 -19.36 5.28
N ASN A 59 0.61 -18.49 4.29
CA ASN A 59 -0.69 -18.10 3.73
C ASN A 59 -1.00 -18.81 2.40
N SER A 60 -0.43 -20.00 2.18
CA SER A 60 -0.58 -20.75 0.93
C SER A 60 -2.00 -21.29 0.72
N ILE A 61 -2.44 -21.30 -0.54
CA ILE A 61 -3.68 -21.93 -0.99
C ILE A 61 -3.36 -23.35 -1.50
N PRO A 62 -3.95 -24.42 -0.92
CA PRO A 62 -3.76 -25.77 -1.42
C PRO A 62 -4.28 -25.93 -2.87
N PRO A 63 -3.74 -26.89 -3.65
CA PRO A 63 -4.23 -27.13 -5.00
C PRO A 63 -5.68 -27.66 -4.99
N MET A 64 -6.40 -27.39 -6.09
CA MET A 64 -7.76 -27.89 -6.39
C MET A 64 -8.88 -27.49 -5.40
N GLN A 65 -8.68 -26.44 -4.60
CA GLN A 65 -9.74 -25.93 -3.73
C GLN A 65 -10.79 -25.14 -4.52
N LYS A 66 -12.07 -25.43 -4.29
CA LYS A 66 -13.19 -24.64 -4.87
C LYS A 66 -13.33 -23.27 -4.19
N ALA A 67 -13.05 -23.21 -2.89
CA ALA A 67 -12.99 -21.99 -2.11
C ALA A 67 -12.04 -22.22 -0.91
N TRP A 68 -11.19 -21.23 -0.63
CA TRP A 68 -10.26 -21.26 0.49
C TRP A 68 -10.08 -19.84 1.03
N PRO A 69 -10.91 -19.40 2.00
CA PRO A 69 -10.83 -18.04 2.52
C PRO A 69 -9.55 -17.88 3.33
N LEU A 70 -8.82 -16.80 3.06
CA LEU A 70 -7.69 -16.36 3.87
C LEU A 70 -8.04 -15.02 4.50
N THR A 71 -7.80 -14.87 5.80
CA THR A 71 -8.20 -13.67 6.55
C THR A 71 -7.02 -13.11 7.32
N GLY A 72 -6.72 -11.83 7.08
CA GLY A 72 -5.80 -11.04 7.90
C GLY A 72 -6.56 -10.17 8.91
N TYR A 73 -5.94 -9.87 10.04
CA TYR A 73 -6.54 -9.08 11.11
C TYR A 73 -5.54 -8.03 11.63
N CYS A 74 -6.04 -6.86 12.02
CA CYS A 74 -5.32 -5.91 12.88
C CYS A 74 -5.95 -6.05 14.29
N PRO A 75 -5.28 -6.74 15.22
CA PRO A 75 -5.80 -6.93 16.57
C PRO A 75 -5.76 -5.62 17.37
N ASN A 76 -6.29 -5.61 18.60
CA ASN A 76 -6.36 -4.38 19.40
C ASN A 76 -4.98 -3.77 19.68
N GLU A 77 -3.94 -4.57 19.83
CA GLU A 77 -2.58 -4.06 20.05
C GLU A 77 -2.05 -3.26 18.83
N CYS A 78 -2.63 -3.51 17.65
CA CYS A 78 -2.37 -2.75 16.43
C CYS A 78 -3.17 -1.44 16.42
N THR A 79 -4.46 -1.45 16.78
CA THR A 79 -5.30 -0.25 16.78
C THR A 79 -5.03 0.70 17.96
N GLU A 80 -4.51 0.20 19.08
CA GLU A 80 -4.09 1.00 20.24
C GLU A 80 -2.98 2.02 19.89
N LYS A 81 -2.26 1.80 18.78
CA LYS A 81 -1.24 2.73 18.27
C LYS A 81 -1.81 3.89 17.46
N LEU A 82 -3.10 3.87 17.15
CA LEU A 82 -3.77 4.95 16.43
C LEU A 82 -4.12 6.10 17.39
N PRO A 83 -4.37 7.32 16.86
CA PRO A 83 -4.82 8.44 17.67
C PRO A 83 -6.07 8.11 18.48
N SER A 84 -6.16 8.64 19.70
CA SER A 84 -7.29 8.38 20.62
C SER A 84 -8.64 8.89 20.12
N ASN A 85 -8.63 9.89 19.23
CA ASN A 85 -9.81 10.38 18.51
C ASN A 85 -10.15 9.57 17.24
N GLY A 86 -9.42 8.49 16.98
CA GLY A 86 -9.62 7.60 15.85
C GLY A 86 -9.07 8.14 14.53
N ILE A 87 -9.41 7.43 13.45
CA ILE A 87 -9.09 7.79 12.07
C ILE A 87 -10.35 7.69 11.21
N TYR A 88 -10.38 8.43 10.09
CA TYR A 88 -11.48 8.41 9.14
C TYR A 88 -11.04 7.75 7.84
N ILE A 89 -11.73 6.67 7.45
CA ILE A 89 -11.49 5.99 6.17
C ILE A 89 -12.30 6.71 5.09
N LEU A 90 -11.60 7.39 4.18
CA LEU A 90 -12.21 8.17 3.09
C LEU A 90 -12.23 7.40 1.75
N LEU A 91 -11.29 6.47 1.57
CA LEU A 91 -11.12 5.66 0.37
C LEU A 91 -10.74 4.24 0.80
N HIS A 92 -11.32 3.25 0.14
CA HIS A 92 -10.89 1.86 0.25
C HIS A 92 -10.92 1.23 -1.16
N ASN A 93 -9.90 0.46 -1.49
CA ASN A 93 -9.89 -0.35 -2.69
C ASN A 93 -10.30 -1.76 -2.28
N PHE A 94 -11.54 -2.14 -2.56
CA PHE A 94 -11.98 -3.51 -2.43
C PHE A 94 -11.73 -4.21 -3.76
N MET A 95 -10.87 -5.22 -3.79
CA MET A 95 -10.75 -6.13 -4.93
C MET A 95 -11.80 -7.23 -4.71
N PRO A 96 -12.91 -7.27 -5.47
CA PRO A 96 -13.85 -8.37 -5.36
C PRO A 96 -13.18 -9.65 -5.84
N THR A 97 -13.16 -10.66 -4.97
CA THR A 97 -12.84 -12.06 -5.31
C THR A 97 -13.98 -12.70 -6.10
#